data_AF-A0A7W0ZPF2-F1
#
_entry.id   AF-A0A7W0ZPF2-F1
#
_cell.length_a   1.000
_cell.length_b   1.000
_cell.length_c   1.000
_cell.angle_alpha   90.00
_cell.angle_beta   90.00
_cell.angle_gamma   90.00
#
_symmetry.space_group_name_H-M   'P 1'
#
loop_
_entity.id
_entity.type
_entity.pdbx_description
1 polymer ?
#
loop_
_entity_poly.entity_id
_entity_poly.type
_entity_poly.pdbx_seq_one_letter_code
_entity_poly.pdbx_strand_id
1 'polypeptide(L)'
;DGDSALYRIVIGEKDVWGNGYGTEATRLVVEQAFEVMGLHEVRLEVFHHNTRALGAYARVGFEVIGEHVEWVARKKTELRVIEMSLREDRYRALGEADPDSSARSGAIDRVKREERHAERNKQRAAREANRARRLSDATAGPIDSPNTKRTDMD
;
A
#
# COMPACT_ATOMS: atom_id res chain seq x y z
N ASP A 1 -12.07 6.34 -17.86
CA ASP A 1 -10.84 6.77 -17.18
C ASP A 1 -10.50 5.75 -16.13
N GLY A 2 -9.40 5.03 -16.33
CA GLY A 2 -8.90 4.06 -15.36
C GLY A 2 -7.82 4.69 -14.50
N ASP A 3 -7.84 4.43 -13.19
CA ASP A 3 -6.85 4.96 -12.26
C ASP A 3 -5.45 4.47 -12.64
N SER A 4 -4.49 5.41 -12.68
CA SER A 4 -3.08 5.13 -12.96
C SER A 4 -2.18 5.79 -11.94
N ALA A 5 -0.99 5.24 -11.73
CA ALA A 5 0.00 5.78 -10.81
C ALA A 5 1.41 5.81 -11.40
N LEU A 6 2.19 6.81 -10.97
CA LEU A 6 3.63 6.88 -11.22
C LEU A 6 4.39 6.21 -10.09
N TYR A 7 5.28 5.31 -10.44
CA TYR A 7 6.16 4.60 -9.52
C TYR A 7 7.62 5.04 -9.70
N ARG A 8 8.31 5.25 -8.57
CA ARG A 8 9.75 5.52 -8.53
C ARG A 8 10.38 4.77 -7.36
N ILE A 9 11.52 4.15 -7.61
CA ILE A 9 12.35 3.49 -6.60
C ILE A 9 13.81 3.89 -6.75
N VAL A 10 14.51 3.95 -5.62
CA VAL A 10 15.96 4.15 -5.56
C VAL A 10 16.54 3.11 -4.61
N ILE A 11 17.60 2.43 -5.07
CA ILE A 11 18.43 1.54 -4.24
C ILE A 11 19.78 2.24 -4.09
N GLY A 12 20.05 2.78 -2.90
CA GLY A 12 21.22 3.63 -2.65
C GLY A 12 22.51 2.85 -2.42
N GLU A 13 22.41 1.77 -1.64
CA GLU A 13 23.51 0.89 -1.27
C GLU A 13 24.05 0.17 -2.52
N LYS A 14 25.32 0.41 -2.87
CA LYS A 14 25.91 -0.07 -4.12
C LYS A 14 26.32 -1.54 -4.09
N ASP A 15 26.61 -2.07 -2.91
CA ASP A 15 26.97 -3.46 -2.64
C ASP A 15 25.80 -4.43 -2.90
N VAL A 16 24.57 -3.97 -2.76
CA VAL A 16 23.37 -4.77 -3.04
C VAL A 16 22.95 -4.73 -4.51
N TRP A 17 23.61 -3.93 -5.34
CA TRP A 17 23.30 -3.82 -6.77
C TRP A 17 23.57 -5.13 -7.52
N GLY A 18 22.68 -5.47 -8.45
CA GLY A 18 22.83 -6.68 -9.27
C GLY A 18 22.25 -7.96 -8.65
N ASN A 19 21.86 -7.92 -7.37
CA ASN A 19 21.28 -9.07 -6.65
C ASN A 19 19.76 -9.27 -6.86
N GLY A 20 19.16 -8.62 -7.86
CA GLY A 20 17.74 -8.80 -8.19
C GLY A 20 16.75 -7.96 -7.37
N TYR A 21 17.18 -7.23 -6.33
CA TYR A 21 16.28 -6.41 -5.49
C TYR A 21 15.41 -5.42 -6.26
N GLY A 22 15.92 -4.80 -7.33
CA GLY A 22 15.11 -3.89 -8.14
C GLY A 22 13.95 -4.60 -8.86
N THR A 23 14.14 -5.85 -9.27
CA THR A 23 13.08 -6.66 -9.88
C THR A 23 12.07 -7.09 -8.82
N GLU A 24 12.54 -7.56 -7.65
CA GLU A 24 11.67 -7.98 -6.55
C GLU A 24 10.81 -6.83 -6.02
N ALA A 25 11.43 -5.68 -5.73
CA ALA A 25 10.70 -4.51 -5.26
C ALA A 25 9.66 -4.01 -6.28
N THR A 26 10.01 -4.01 -7.57
CA THR A 26 9.05 -3.66 -8.63
C THR A 26 7.89 -4.64 -8.69
N ARG A 27 8.14 -5.95 -8.53
CA ARG A 27 7.06 -6.96 -8.49
C ARG A 27 6.09 -6.70 -7.35
N LEU A 28 6.60 -6.45 -6.13
CA LEU A 28 5.76 -6.16 -4.97
C LEU A 28 4.90 -4.91 -5.17
N VAL A 29 5.46 -3.86 -5.78
CA VAL A 29 4.71 -2.63 -6.08
C VAL A 29 3.61 -2.88 -7.12
N VAL A 30 3.93 -3.64 -8.18
CA VAL A 30 2.97 -4.01 -9.23
C VAL A 30 1.84 -4.86 -8.66
N GLU A 31 2.16 -5.84 -7.83
CA GLU A 31 1.18 -6.68 -7.14
C GLU A 31 0.29 -5.83 -6.23
N GLN A 32 0.85 -4.89 -5.48
CA GLN A 32 0.08 -3.96 -4.66
C GLN A 32 -0.86 -3.08 -5.53
N ALA A 33 -0.36 -2.56 -6.65
CA ALA A 33 -1.11 -1.71 -7.56
C ALA A 33 -2.33 -2.44 -8.15
N PHE A 34 -2.15 -3.67 -8.64
CA PHE A 34 -3.21 -4.41 -9.33
C PHE A 34 -4.08 -5.27 -8.41
N GLU A 35 -3.52 -5.90 -7.37
CA GLU A 35 -4.26 -6.81 -6.48
C GLU A 35 -4.91 -6.13 -5.27
N VAL A 36 -4.46 -4.92 -4.92
CA VAL A 36 -4.94 -4.22 -3.73
C VAL A 36 -5.59 -2.89 -4.10
N MET A 37 -4.91 -2.08 -4.90
CA MET A 37 -5.40 -0.76 -5.26
C MET A 37 -6.38 -0.79 -6.44
N GLY A 38 -6.37 -1.86 -7.25
CA GLY A 38 -7.24 -1.97 -8.43
C GLY A 38 -6.92 -0.95 -9.52
N LEU A 39 -5.65 -0.55 -9.64
CA LEU A 39 -5.21 0.37 -10.70
C LEU A 39 -5.30 -0.33 -12.07
N HIS A 40 -5.52 0.45 -13.13
CA HIS A 40 -5.51 -0.07 -14.50
C HIS A 40 -4.12 0.02 -15.15
N GLU A 41 -3.27 0.92 -14.67
CA GLU A 41 -1.96 1.18 -15.26
C GLU A 41 -0.94 1.67 -14.22
N VAL A 42 0.28 1.13 -14.28
CA VAL A 42 1.44 1.63 -13.53
C VAL A 42 2.45 2.16 -14.54
N ARG A 43 2.90 3.40 -14.33
CA ARG A 43 3.92 4.05 -15.17
C ARG A 43 5.18 4.35 -14.37
N LEU A 44 6.31 4.42 -15.07
CA LEU A 44 7.58 4.83 -14.51
C LEU A 44 8.45 5.51 -15.55
N GLU A 45 9.46 6.22 -15.06
CA GLU A 45 10.51 6.84 -15.86
C GLU A 45 11.87 6.29 -15.44
N VAL A 46 12.73 6.07 -16.43
CA VAL A 46 14.09 5.57 -16.21
C VAL A 46 15.06 6.26 -17.15
N PHE A 47 16.23 6.65 -16.63
CA PHE A 47 17.27 7.21 -17.50
C PHE A 47 17.75 6.15 -18.50
N HIS A 48 17.91 6.56 -19.76
CA HIS A 48 18.34 5.68 -20.86
C HIS A 48 19.63 4.90 -20.56
N HIS A 49 20.57 5.50 -19.82
CA HIS A 49 21.83 4.85 -19.45
C HIS A 49 21.70 3.81 -18.33
N ASN A 50 20.56 3.72 -17.64
CA ASN A 50 20.32 2.77 -16.56
C ASN A 50 19.78 1.44 -17.09
N THR A 51 20.62 0.74 -17.87
CA THR A 51 20.31 -0.55 -18.49
C THR A 51 19.88 -1.61 -17.48
N ARG A 52 20.40 -1.55 -16.25
CA ARG A 52 20.00 -2.44 -15.15
C ARG A 52 18.53 -2.24 -14.78
N ALA A 53 18.10 -1.00 -14.56
CA ALA A 53 16.71 -0.71 -14.19
C ALA A 53 15.76 -1.05 -15.34
N LEU A 54 16.13 -0.68 -16.58
CA LEU A 54 15.39 -1.09 -17.79
C LEU A 54 15.16 -2.60 -17.85
N GLY A 55 16.23 -3.39 -17.67
CA GLY A 55 16.14 -4.84 -17.63
C GLY A 55 15.31 -5.36 -16.45
N ALA A 56 15.37 -4.70 -15.29
CA ALA A 56 14.55 -5.07 -14.15
C ALA A 56 13.05 -4.86 -14.42
N TYR A 57 12.67 -3.71 -14.98
CA TYR A 57 11.29 -3.38 -15.31
C TYR A 57 10.74 -4.26 -16.44
N ALA A 58 11.52 -4.48 -17.49
CA ALA A 58 11.16 -5.39 -18.59
C ALA A 58 10.87 -6.81 -18.11
N ARG A 59 11.66 -7.34 -17.16
CA ARG A 59 11.42 -8.66 -16.54
C ARG A 59 10.13 -8.75 -15.72
N VAL A 60 9.62 -7.63 -15.23
CA VAL A 60 8.32 -7.60 -14.53
C VAL A 60 7.16 -7.50 -15.53
N GLY A 61 7.43 -7.04 -16.76
CA GLY A 61 6.44 -6.97 -17.83
C GLY A 61 6.20 -5.57 -18.36
N PHE A 62 6.88 -4.55 -17.84
CA PHE A 62 6.76 -3.17 -18.34
C PHE A 62 7.19 -3.08 -19.81
N GLU A 63 6.49 -2.24 -20.55
CA GLU A 63 6.75 -1.92 -21.95
C GLU A 63 7.17 -0.46 -22.09
N VAL A 64 8.04 -0.16 -23.06
CA VAL A 64 8.41 1.21 -23.39
C VAL A 64 7.25 1.87 -24.12
N ILE A 65 6.84 3.05 -23.65
CA ILE A 65 5.75 3.84 -24.25
C ILE A 65 6.23 5.17 -24.85
N GLY A 66 7.44 5.61 -24.49
CA GLY A 66 7.99 6.87 -24.97
C GLY A 66 9.45 7.09 -24.56
N GLU A 67 10.07 8.09 -25.16
CA GLU A 67 11.36 8.62 -24.77
C GLU A 67 11.33 10.15 -24.92
N HIS A 68 11.87 10.86 -23.94
CA HIS A 68 12.05 12.31 -23.99
C HIS A 68 13.42 12.73 -23.47
N VAL A 69 13.74 14.00 -23.69
CA VAL A 69 14.97 14.63 -23.21
C VAL A 69 14.62 15.68 -22.18
N GLU A 70 15.26 15.58 -21.01
CA GLU A 70 15.18 16.58 -19.96
C GLU A 70 16.46 17.42 -19.91
N TRP A 71 16.29 18.74 -19.85
CA TRP A 71 17.41 19.66 -19.68
C TRP A 71 17.75 19.86 -18.20
N VAL A 72 19.00 19.56 -17.82
CA VAL A 72 19.49 19.75 -16.45
C VAL A 72 20.36 21.01 -16.39
N ALA A 73 19.72 22.15 -16.09
CA ALA A 73 20.37 23.46 -16.06
C ALA A 73 21.65 23.50 -15.19
N ARG A 74 21.61 22.87 -14.00
CA ARG A 74 22.77 22.83 -13.08
C ARG A 74 23.99 22.14 -13.67
N LYS A 75 23.80 21.08 -14.46
CA LYS A 75 24.88 20.31 -15.08
C LYS A 75 25.13 20.71 -16.53
N LYS A 76 24.32 21.63 -17.10
CA LYS A 76 24.33 22.02 -18.52
C LYS A 76 24.35 20.81 -19.45
N THR A 77 23.49 19.84 -19.15
CA THR A 77 23.47 18.55 -19.85
C THR A 77 22.04 18.10 -20.08
N GLU A 78 21.88 17.25 -21.09
CA GLU A 78 20.64 16.59 -21.45
C GLU A 78 20.59 15.20 -20.85
N LEU A 79 19.45 14.83 -20.27
CA LEU A 79 19.17 13.47 -19.82
C LEU A 79 18.09 12.85 -20.69
N ARG A 80 18.43 11.76 -21.36
CA ARG A 80 17.43 10.91 -22.04
C ARG A 80 16.69 10.07 -21.02
N VAL A 81 15.37 10.18 -21.03
CA VAL A 81 14.43 9.51 -20.14
C VAL A 81 13.54 8.62 -20.98
N ILE A 82 13.41 7.36 -20.57
CA ILE A 82 12.52 6.38 -21.16
C ILE A 82 11.30 6.27 -20.26
N GLU A 83 10.12 6.42 -20.85
CA GLU A 83 8.84 6.17 -20.20
C GLU A 83 8.43 4.73 -20.42
N MET A 84 8.02 4.06 -19.34
CA MET A 84 7.51 2.70 -19.39
C MET A 84 6.16 2.58 -18.71
N SER A 85 5.36 1.62 -19.17
CA SER A 85 4.04 1.31 -18.63
C SER A 85 3.83 -0.19 -18.48
N LEU A 86 3.10 -0.58 -17.45
CA LEU A 86 2.49 -1.90 -17.31
C LEU A 86 0.99 -1.70 -17.10
N ARG A 87 0.20 -2.32 -17.97
CA ARG A 87 -1.26 -2.35 -17.87
C ARG A 87 -1.74 -3.62 -17.17
N GLU A 88 -2.91 -3.50 -16.54
CA GLU A 88 -3.51 -4.61 -15.82
C GLU A 88 -3.75 -5.84 -16.71
N ASP A 89 -4.31 -5.68 -17.90
CA ASP A 89 -4.57 -6.76 -18.85
C ASP A 89 -3.31 -7.59 -19.17
N ARG A 90 -2.19 -6.90 -19.40
CA ARG A 90 -0.89 -7.53 -19.59
C ARG A 90 -0.39 -8.22 -18.33
N TYR A 91 -0.53 -7.58 -17.17
CA TYR A 91 -0.15 -8.19 -15.89
C TYR A 91 -0.91 -9.50 -15.63
N ARG A 92 -2.23 -9.53 -15.88
CA ARG A 92 -3.04 -10.75 -15.78
C ARG A 92 -2.59 -11.82 -16.78
N ALA A 93 -2.37 -11.45 -18.04
CA ALA A 93 -1.91 -12.38 -19.09
C ALA A 93 -0.55 -13.02 -18.75
N LEU A 94 0.37 -12.27 -18.13
CA LEU A 94 1.66 -12.79 -17.66
C LEU A 94 1.52 -13.76 -16.48
N GLY A 95 0.51 -13.58 -15.62
CA GLY A 95 0.21 -14.51 -14.52
C GLY A 95 -0.37 -15.84 -15.00
N GLU A 96 -1.26 -15.80 -16.00
CA GLU A 96 -1.87 -17.01 -16.59
C GLU A 96 -0.84 -17.89 -17.31
N ALA A 97 0.18 -17.29 -17.93
CA ALA A 97 1.23 -17.99 -18.63
C ALA A 97 2.27 -18.67 -17.70
N ASP A 98 2.21 -18.39 -16.39
CA ASP A 98 3.16 -18.89 -15.40
C ASP A 98 2.40 -19.59 -14.26
N PRO A 99 2.24 -20.93 -14.31
CA PRO A 99 1.44 -21.68 -13.33
C PRO A 99 2.00 -21.63 -11.90
N ASP A 100 3.28 -21.26 -11.73
CA ASP A 100 3.92 -21.08 -10.41
C ASP A 100 3.72 -19.65 -9.86
N SER A 101 3.06 -18.76 -10.61
CA SER A 101 2.74 -17.39 -10.17
C SER A 101 1.67 -17.33 -9.08
N SER A 102 0.83 -18.36 -8.95
CA SER A 102 -0.18 -18.48 -7.88
C SER A 102 0.44 -18.49 -6.47
N ALA A 103 1.72 -18.84 -6.34
CA ALA A 103 2.47 -18.77 -5.08
C ALA A 103 2.97 -17.35 -4.73
N ARG A 104 2.98 -16.39 -5.68
CA ARG A 104 3.49 -15.02 -5.47
C ARG A 104 2.57 -14.15 -4.60
N SER A 105 1.26 -14.41 -4.66
CA SER A 105 0.21 -13.68 -3.92
C SER A 105 0.31 -13.79 -2.38
N GLY A 106 1.14 -14.71 -1.87
CA GLY A 106 1.23 -15.04 -0.45
C GLY A 106 1.74 -13.91 0.46
N ALA A 107 2.54 -12.97 -0.05
CA ALA A 107 3.09 -11.88 0.75
C ALA A 107 2.04 -10.82 1.08
N ILE A 108 1.29 -10.35 0.08
CA ILE A 108 0.20 -9.40 0.26
C ILE A 108 -0.97 -10.05 1.00
N ASP A 109 -1.28 -11.31 0.74
CA ASP A 109 -2.30 -12.04 1.49
C ASP A 109 -2.00 -12.13 2.99
N ARG A 110 -0.72 -12.22 3.38
CA ARG A 110 -0.29 -12.21 4.78
C ARG A 110 -0.56 -10.85 5.42
N VAL A 111 -0.16 -9.77 4.75
CA VAL A 111 -0.41 -8.39 5.20
C VAL A 111 -1.91 -8.11 5.31
N LYS A 112 -2.70 -8.47 4.29
CA LYS A 112 -4.17 -8.34 4.31
C LYS A 112 -4.81 -9.16 5.44
N ARG A 113 -4.29 -10.35 5.77
CA ARG A 113 -4.79 -11.16 6.91
C ARG A 113 -4.51 -10.48 8.25
N GLU A 114 -3.32 -9.90 8.40
CA GLU A 114 -2.92 -9.17 9.60
C GLU A 114 -3.73 -7.88 9.79
N GLU A 115 -3.95 -7.10 8.74
CA GLU A 115 -4.79 -5.90 8.77
C GLU A 115 -6.25 -6.22 9.11
N ARG A 116 -6.84 -7.25 8.49
CA ARG A 116 -8.20 -7.72 8.85
C ARG A 116 -8.28 -8.18 10.30
N HIS A 117 -7.22 -8.78 10.84
CA HIS A 117 -7.17 -9.21 12.24
C HIS A 117 -7.04 -8.01 13.19
N ALA A 118 -6.19 -7.04 12.84
CA ALA A 118 -6.02 -5.79 13.60
C ALA A 118 -7.29 -4.95 13.64
N GLU A 119 -8.01 -4.83 12.52
CA GLU A 119 -9.27 -4.10 12.42
C GLU A 119 -10.38 -4.75 13.25
N ARG A 120 -10.50 -6.09 13.19
CA ARG A 120 -11.44 -6.83 14.05
C ARG A 120 -11.13 -6.68 15.54
N ASN A 121 -9.84 -6.64 15.90
CA ASN A 121 -9.42 -6.43 17.28
C ASN A 121 -9.73 -5.00 17.76
N LYS A 122 -9.49 -3.97 16.93
CA LYS A 122 -9.92 -2.60 17.21
C LYS A 122 -11.43 -2.48 17.39
N GLN A 123 -12.23 -3.11 16.53
CA GLN A 123 -13.69 -3.08 16.61
C GLN A 123 -14.23 -3.81 17.85
N ARG A 124 -13.62 -4.93 18.24
CA ARG A 124 -13.95 -5.62 19.51
C ARG A 124 -13.64 -4.76 20.72
N ALA A 125 -12.45 -4.17 20.78
CA ALA A 125 -12.05 -3.29 21.87
C ALA A 125 -12.97 -2.05 21.99
N ALA A 126 -13.35 -1.44 20.87
CA ALA A 126 -14.28 -0.31 20.85
C ALA A 126 -15.68 -0.68 21.35
N ARG A 127 -16.19 -1.88 21.01
CA ARG A 127 -17.49 -2.39 21.49
C ARG A 127 -17.48 -2.68 22.98
N GLU A 128 -16.40 -3.27 23.48
CA GLU A 128 -16.23 -3.54 24.91
C GLU A 128 -16.12 -2.25 25.72
N ALA A 129 -15.35 -1.27 25.25
CA ALA A 129 -15.24 0.04 25.89
C ALA A 129 -16.58 0.79 25.93
N ASN A 130 -17.36 0.74 24.85
CA ASN A 130 -18.70 1.34 24.82
C ASN A 130 -19.71 0.63 25.74
N ARG A 131 -19.61 -0.71 25.86
CA ARG A 131 -20.45 -1.48 26.79
C ARG A 131 -20.10 -1.16 28.25
N ALA A 132 -18.81 -1.06 28.58
CA ALA A 132 -18.34 -0.72 29.92
C ALA A 132 -18.81 0.69 30.34
N ARG A 133 -18.72 1.68 29.44
CA ARG A 133 -19.24 3.04 29.68
C ARG A 133 -20.75 3.07 29.94
N ARG A 134 -21.53 2.32 29.15
CA ARG A 134 -23.00 2.23 29.36
C ARG A 134 -23.37 1.58 30.69
N LEU A 135 -22.57 0.61 31.16
CA LEU A 135 -22.78 -0.05 32.45
C LEU A 135 -22.40 0.88 33.62
N SER A 136 -21.32 1.66 33.51
CA SER A 136 -20.98 2.65 34.54
C SER A 136 -22.03 3.75 34.66
N ASP A 137 -22.52 4.25 33.53
CA ASP A 137 -23.54 5.32 33.51
C ASP A 137 -24.90 4.84 34.03
N ALA A 138 -25.24 3.56 33.84
CA ALA A 138 -26.45 2.95 34.37
C ALA A 138 -26.40 2.66 35.88
N THR A 139 -25.20 2.55 36.47
CA THR A 139 -25.03 2.28 37.91
C THR A 139 -24.97 3.56 38.74
N ALA A 140 -24.71 4.71 38.11
CA ALA A 140 -24.80 6.05 38.71
C ALA A 140 -26.25 6.59 38.66
N GLY A 141 -27.21 5.82 39.17
CA GLY A 141 -28.56 6.33 39.43
C GLY A 141 -28.54 7.32 40.61
N PRO A 142 -29.46 8.31 40.65
CA PRO A 142 -29.47 9.32 41.71
C PRO A 142 -29.65 8.65 43.08
N ILE A 143 -28.69 8.88 43.98
CA ILE A 143 -28.77 8.46 45.38
C ILE A 143 -29.87 9.30 46.02
N ASP A 144 -31.05 8.71 46.19
CA ASP A 144 -32.15 9.30 46.93
C ASP A 144 -31.72 9.52 48.38
N SER A 145 -31.64 10.79 48.77
CA SER A 145 -31.25 11.20 50.12
C SER A 145 -32.43 10.95 51.07
N PRO A 146 -32.27 10.21 52.18
CA PRO A 146 -33.39 9.97 53.07
C PRO A 146 -33.73 11.27 53.81
N ASN A 147 -34.90 11.82 53.48
CA ASN A 147 -35.47 12.98 54.15
C ASN A 147 -35.80 12.61 55.61
N THR A 148 -34.94 12.99 56.54
CA THR A 148 -35.22 12.95 57.98
C THR A 148 -36.34 13.92 58.30
N LYS A 149 -37.53 13.38 58.62
CA LYS A 149 -38.62 14.10 59.26
C LYS A 149 -38.09 14.80 60.52
N ARG A 150 -38.12 16.13 60.54
CA ARG A 150 -38.07 16.93 61.76
C ARG A 150 -39.43 16.82 62.44
N THR A 151 -39.45 16.09 63.54
CA THR A 151 -40.44 16.21 64.59
C THR A 151 -40.11 17.43 65.46
N ASP A 152 -41.16 18.22 65.69
CA ASP A 152 -41.52 18.93 66.91
C ASP A 152 -40.92 20.30 67.28
N MET A 153 -41.89 21.16 67.66
CA MET A 153 -41.97 22.08 68.81
C MET A 153 -41.73 23.59 68.63
N ASP A 154 -42.81 24.28 69.04
CA ASP A 154 -43.05 25.64 69.56
C ASP A 154 -43.02 26.87 68.65
#